data_AF-A0A7W6JCA2-F1
#
_entry.id   AF-A0A7W6JCA2-F1
#
_cell.length_a   1.000
_cell.length_b   1.000
_cell.length_c   1.000
_cell.angle_alpha   90.00
_cell.angle_beta   90.00
_cell.angle_gamma   90.00
#
_symmetry.space_group_name_H-M   'P 1'
#
loop_
_entity.id
_entity.type
_entity.pdbx_description
1 polymer ?
#
loop_
_entity_poly.entity_id
_entity_poly.type
_entity_poly.pdbx_seq_one_letter_code
_entity_poly.pdbx_strand_id
1 'polypeptide(L)'
;MLDLPLIWAGLIATAVLLYVVLDGFDLGVGILFPFAKSKEERDVMMNTVAPVWDGNETWLVLGGGGLLAAFPTAYSVLMPALYLPVLLMLAGLILRGVAFEFRFRARNRGRKFWTQMFTGGSILTAVAQGLILGGFIQGVTVRDDRFAGGPFDWLTPYTLLVAAGLVAGYALLGGAWLMLKTKDNLHGDAKRWTLISGALVTVLLAAVSVATLLIHPRIAHRWGFDLSAGSSVDFGTLAPLLLIPALGLVGLGLVFVMARKGSHGWPFVGALVVFLSGYLGLAASFTPYVVPYALNFRQAAAPDNALGLMLVGTAVILPLILIYSGWVYWVFRGKVDEESGYHH
;
A
#
# COMPACT_ATOMS: atom_id res chain seq x y z
N MET A 1 14.44 3.84 30.39
CA MET A 1 14.93 2.83 29.44
C MET A 1 14.20 3.02 28.13
N LEU A 2 14.86 2.87 26.98
CA LEU A 2 14.21 2.97 25.67
C LEU A 2 13.34 1.72 25.44
N ASP A 3 12.11 1.88 24.99
CA ASP A 3 11.24 0.76 24.60
C ASP A 3 11.59 0.32 23.17
N LEU A 4 12.62 -0.53 23.06
CA LEU A 4 13.15 -1.00 21.77
C LEU A 4 12.09 -1.72 20.92
N PRO A 5 11.25 -2.62 21.48
CA PRO A 5 10.14 -3.23 20.74
C PRO A 5 9.17 -2.20 20.15
N LEU A 6 8.81 -1.16 20.91
CA LEU A 6 7.92 -0.12 20.40
C LEU A 6 8.55 0.70 19.27
N ILE A 7 9.83 1.06 19.41
CA ILE A 7 10.59 1.78 18.37
C ILE A 7 10.61 0.96 17.08
N TRP A 8 10.94 -0.32 17.16
CA TRP A 8 10.98 -1.20 15.99
C TRP A 8 9.60 -1.43 15.37
N ALA A 9 8.55 -1.57 16.18
CA ALA A 9 7.18 -1.65 15.68
C ALA A 9 6.81 -0.38 14.89
N GLY A 10 7.17 0.80 15.41
CA GLY A 10 6.97 2.08 14.73
C GLY A 10 7.78 2.21 13.43
N LEU A 11 9.04 1.76 13.41
CA LEU A 11 9.89 1.78 12.22
C LEU A 11 9.32 0.90 11.11
N ILE A 12 8.92 -0.33 11.43
CA ILE A 12 8.34 -1.26 10.45
C ILE A 12 6.97 -0.77 9.97
N ALA A 13 6.12 -0.28 10.88
CA ALA A 13 4.84 0.31 10.51
C ALA A 13 5.05 1.47 9.52
N THR A 14 6.00 2.36 9.80
CA THR A 14 6.35 3.47 8.92
C THR A 14 6.88 2.97 7.57
N ALA A 15 7.75 1.95 7.55
CA ALA A 15 8.25 1.35 6.31
C ALA A 15 7.13 0.75 5.45
N VAL A 16 6.18 0.05 6.06
CA VAL A 16 5.00 -0.50 5.35
C VAL A 16 4.12 0.62 4.80
N LEU A 17 3.86 1.68 5.56
CA LEU A 17 3.10 2.84 5.08
C LEU A 17 3.80 3.51 3.89
N LEU A 18 5.12 3.74 4.00
CA LEU A 18 5.91 4.33 2.92
C LEU A 18 5.89 3.45 1.68
N TYR A 19 6.04 2.14 1.81
CA TYR A 19 5.92 1.22 0.69
C TYR A 19 4.54 1.30 0.02
N VAL A 20 3.46 1.16 0.78
CA VAL A 20 2.08 1.19 0.27
C VAL A 20 1.78 2.51 -0.45
N VAL A 21 2.30 3.63 0.04
CA VAL A 21 2.08 4.94 -0.56
C VAL A 21 2.96 5.15 -1.79
N LEU A 22 4.27 4.89 -1.68
CA LEU A 22 5.25 5.21 -2.70
C LEU A 22 5.18 4.21 -3.86
N ASP A 23 5.23 2.91 -3.58
CA ASP A 23 5.07 1.90 -4.61
C ASP A 23 3.61 1.79 -5.09
N GLY A 24 2.65 2.21 -4.27
CA GLY A 24 1.23 2.20 -4.63
C GLY A 24 0.89 3.07 -5.85
N PHE A 25 1.54 4.23 -6.01
CA PHE A 25 1.34 5.01 -7.24
C PHE A 25 2.08 4.40 -8.44
N ASP A 26 3.23 3.76 -8.25
CA ASP A 26 3.96 3.06 -9.32
C ASP A 26 3.13 1.89 -9.88
N LEU A 27 2.60 1.05 -8.97
CA LEU A 27 1.64 -0.01 -9.29
C LEU A 27 0.39 0.57 -9.92
N GLY A 28 -0.10 1.71 -9.42
CA GLY A 28 -1.23 2.44 -9.96
C GLY A 28 -1.05 2.85 -11.43
N VAL A 29 0.12 3.38 -11.79
CA VAL A 29 0.47 3.71 -13.17
C VAL A 29 0.45 2.44 -14.04
N GLY A 30 0.96 1.32 -13.52
CA GLY A 30 0.90 0.02 -14.18
C GLY A 30 -0.51 -0.54 -14.39
N ILE A 31 -1.40 -0.37 -13.41
CA ILE A 31 -2.82 -0.75 -13.51
C ILE A 31 -3.53 0.08 -14.58
N LEU A 32 -3.22 1.37 -14.66
CA LEU A 32 -3.84 2.29 -15.62
C LEU A 32 -3.23 2.22 -17.04
N PHE A 33 -2.06 1.59 -17.16
CA PHE A 33 -1.26 1.53 -18.38
C PHE A 33 -1.99 1.06 -19.66
N PRO A 34 -2.93 0.09 -19.60
CA PRO A 34 -3.67 -0.34 -20.78
C PRO A 34 -4.58 0.75 -21.35
N PHE A 35 -5.06 1.68 -20.52
CA PHE A 35 -6.05 2.69 -20.88
C PHE A 35 -5.47 3.88 -21.64
N ALA A 36 -4.14 4.03 -21.68
CA ALA A 36 -3.47 5.00 -22.54
C ALA A 36 -3.77 4.72 -24.02
N LYS A 37 -4.04 5.79 -24.79
CA LYS A 37 -4.49 5.71 -26.17
C LYS A 37 -3.34 5.47 -27.13
N SER A 38 -2.18 6.08 -26.89
CA SER A 38 -1.01 6.01 -27.78
C SER A 38 0.17 5.24 -27.16
N LYS A 39 1.24 5.03 -27.93
CA LYS A 39 2.48 4.44 -27.40
C LYS A 39 3.29 5.47 -26.64
N GLU A 40 3.20 6.71 -27.10
CA GLU A 40 3.85 7.90 -26.61
C GLU A 40 3.32 8.23 -25.21
N GLU A 41 2.00 8.21 -25.01
CA GLU A 41 1.37 8.35 -23.69
C GLU A 41 1.86 7.29 -22.70
N ARG A 42 2.00 6.03 -23.15
CA ARG A 42 2.54 4.94 -22.33
C ARG A 42 4.01 5.18 -21.96
N ASP A 43 4.80 5.75 -22.86
CA ASP A 43 6.20 6.06 -22.57
C ASP A 43 6.30 7.20 -21.55
N VAL A 44 5.49 8.25 -21.70
CA VAL A 44 5.38 9.33 -20.71
C VAL A 44 4.97 8.78 -19.34
N MET A 45 3.94 7.92 -19.27
CA MET A 45 3.52 7.28 -18.03
C MET A 45 4.67 6.55 -17.33
N MET A 46 5.43 5.72 -18.04
CA MET A 46 6.59 5.01 -17.45
C MET A 46 7.69 5.98 -17.00
N ASN A 47 7.97 7.01 -17.80
CA ASN A 47 9.00 7.99 -17.49
C ASN A 47 8.66 8.81 -16.22
N THR A 48 7.37 8.93 -15.85
CA THR A 48 6.98 9.59 -14.59
C THR A 48 7.43 8.86 -13.33
N VAL A 49 7.65 7.54 -13.40
CA VAL A 49 8.01 6.68 -12.26
C VAL A 49 9.43 6.13 -12.36
N ALA A 50 10.03 6.15 -13.56
CA ALA A 50 11.38 5.64 -13.84
C ALA A 50 12.46 6.06 -12.82
N PRO A 51 12.50 7.30 -12.31
CA PRO A 51 13.56 7.71 -11.40
C PRO A 51 13.39 7.23 -9.94
N VAL A 52 12.19 6.75 -9.57
CA VAL A 52 11.83 6.53 -8.16
C VAL A 52 11.38 5.10 -7.84
N TRP A 53 10.88 4.34 -8.82
CA TRP A 53 10.24 3.03 -8.58
C TRP A 53 11.13 2.03 -7.84
N ASP A 54 12.40 1.89 -8.25
CA ASP A 54 13.35 0.96 -7.61
C ASP A 54 13.61 1.36 -6.15
N GLY A 55 13.74 2.67 -5.90
CA GLY A 55 13.86 3.21 -4.55
C GLY A 55 12.62 2.96 -3.69
N ASN A 56 11.42 3.01 -4.28
CA ASN A 56 10.17 2.79 -3.56
C ASN A 56 10.01 1.33 -3.10
N GLU A 57 10.49 0.35 -3.87
CA GLU A 57 10.49 -1.06 -3.49
C GLU A 57 11.37 -1.36 -2.25
N THR A 58 12.40 -0.56 -1.99
CA THR A 58 13.31 -0.79 -0.84
C THR A 58 12.60 -0.73 0.52
N TRP A 59 11.49 0.00 0.62
CA TRP A 59 10.67 0.06 1.84
C TRP A 59 10.02 -1.27 2.18
N LEU A 60 9.68 -2.09 1.18
CA LEU A 60 9.20 -3.45 1.39
C LEU A 60 10.28 -4.32 2.02
N VAL A 61 11.52 -4.17 1.59
CA VAL A 61 12.67 -4.92 2.14
C VAL A 61 12.88 -4.56 3.60
N LEU A 62 12.80 -3.28 3.95
CA LEU A 62 12.84 -2.84 5.35
C LEU A 62 11.64 -3.38 6.15
N GLY A 63 10.44 -3.40 5.56
CA GLY A 63 9.25 -3.96 6.19
C GLY A 63 9.39 -5.46 6.50
N GLY A 64 9.69 -6.28 5.48
CA GLY A 64 9.80 -7.73 5.60
C GLY A 64 11.06 -8.18 6.35
N GLY A 65 12.22 -7.63 6.00
CA GLY A 65 13.49 -7.91 6.67
C GLY A 65 13.52 -7.37 8.10
N GLY A 66 12.94 -6.20 8.33
CA GLY A 66 12.76 -5.64 9.67
C GLY A 66 11.84 -6.51 10.52
N LEU A 67 10.76 -7.06 9.95
CA LEU A 67 9.87 -7.98 10.67
C LEU A 67 10.61 -9.26 11.09
N LEU A 68 11.39 -9.85 10.19
CA LEU A 68 12.25 -11.00 10.51
C LEU A 68 13.22 -10.69 11.65
N ALA A 69 13.89 -9.55 11.57
CA ALA A 69 14.96 -9.18 12.47
C ALA A 69 14.44 -8.76 13.85
N ALA A 70 13.43 -7.88 13.90
CA ALA A 70 12.91 -7.32 15.13
C ALA A 70 11.80 -8.17 15.77
N PHE A 71 11.02 -8.91 14.97
CA PHE A 71 9.88 -9.71 15.45
C PHE A 71 9.88 -11.14 14.87
N PRO A 72 10.92 -11.96 15.15
CA PRO A 72 11.10 -13.27 14.52
C PRO A 72 9.92 -14.22 14.75
N THR A 73 9.28 -14.17 15.92
CA THR A 73 8.09 -14.97 16.23
C THR A 73 6.88 -14.54 15.38
N ALA A 74 6.71 -13.24 15.14
CA ALA A 74 5.65 -12.78 14.23
C ALA A 74 5.95 -13.21 12.79
N TYR A 75 7.22 -13.11 12.37
CA TYR A 75 7.64 -13.54 11.04
C TYR A 75 7.39 -15.04 10.80
N SER A 76 7.69 -15.89 11.78
CA SER A 76 7.50 -17.34 11.69
C SER A 76 6.03 -17.76 11.63
N VAL A 77 5.11 -16.92 12.12
CA VAL A 77 3.67 -17.14 12.03
C VAL A 77 3.10 -16.60 10.72
N LEU A 78 3.42 -15.36 10.37
CA LEU A 78 2.81 -14.66 9.24
C LEU A 78 3.32 -15.17 7.89
N MET A 79 4.60 -15.50 7.76
CA MET A 79 5.17 -15.91 6.48
C MET A 79 4.62 -17.24 5.97
N PRO A 80 4.47 -18.29 6.79
CA PRO A 80 3.80 -19.51 6.35
C PRO A 80 2.31 -19.28 6.05
N ALA A 81 1.62 -18.47 6.85
CA ALA A 81 0.20 -18.19 6.67
C ALA A 81 -0.11 -17.46 5.35
N LEU A 82 0.79 -16.56 4.95
CA LEU A 82 0.67 -15.70 3.78
C LEU A 82 1.68 -16.07 2.68
N TYR A 83 2.20 -17.30 2.70
CA TYR A 83 3.27 -17.74 1.81
C TYR A 83 2.93 -17.56 0.33
N LEU A 84 1.76 -18.06 -0.08
CA LEU A 84 1.30 -17.95 -1.47
C LEU A 84 1.06 -16.50 -1.90
N PRO A 85 0.33 -15.65 -1.15
CA PRO A 85 0.22 -14.22 -1.44
C PRO A 85 1.57 -13.52 -1.56
N VAL A 86 2.52 -13.76 -0.64
CA VAL A 86 3.86 -13.17 -0.71
C VAL A 86 4.60 -13.62 -1.97
N LEU A 87 4.52 -14.90 -2.32
CA LEU A 87 5.15 -15.42 -3.55
C LEU A 87 4.53 -14.81 -4.81
N LEU A 88 3.21 -14.66 -4.86
CA LEU A 88 2.52 -13.97 -5.96
C LEU A 88 2.93 -12.50 -6.06
N MET A 89 3.09 -11.82 -4.92
CA MET A 89 3.57 -10.45 -4.86
C MET A 89 4.99 -10.34 -5.42
N LEU A 90 5.91 -11.20 -4.99
CA LEU A 90 7.29 -11.22 -5.50
C LEU A 90 7.35 -11.54 -7.00
N ALA A 91 6.54 -12.50 -7.47
CA ALA A 91 6.45 -12.81 -8.89
C ALA A 91 5.92 -11.60 -9.71
N GLY A 92 4.93 -10.88 -9.18
CA GLY A 92 4.41 -9.66 -9.78
C GLY A 92 5.45 -8.53 -9.84
N LEU A 93 6.20 -8.32 -8.76
CA LEU A 93 7.28 -7.32 -8.69
C LEU A 93 8.40 -7.64 -9.69
N ILE A 94 8.86 -8.90 -9.74
CA ILE A 94 9.87 -9.35 -10.72
C ILE A 94 9.35 -9.09 -12.14
N LEU A 95 8.10 -9.49 -12.42
CA LEU A 95 7.51 -9.32 -13.74
C LEU A 95 7.44 -7.84 -14.13
N ARG A 96 7.07 -6.97 -13.19
CA ARG A 96 7.01 -5.52 -13.37
C ARG A 96 8.39 -4.93 -13.65
N GLY A 97 9.39 -5.23 -12.81
CA GLY A 97 10.76 -4.70 -12.96
C GLY A 97 11.41 -5.13 -14.26
N VAL A 98 11.28 -6.41 -14.63
CA VAL A 98 11.77 -6.93 -15.92
C VAL A 98 11.01 -6.26 -17.08
N ALA A 99 9.68 -6.14 -17.00
CA ALA A 99 8.92 -5.48 -18.05
C ALA A 99 9.31 -4.00 -18.21
N PHE A 100 9.65 -3.32 -17.12
CA PHE A 100 10.10 -1.93 -17.15
C PHE A 100 11.36 -1.77 -18.00
N GLU A 101 12.41 -2.55 -17.70
CA GLU A 101 13.71 -2.48 -18.35
C GLU A 101 13.68 -2.98 -19.80
N PHE A 102 12.98 -4.10 -20.06
CA PHE A 102 12.97 -4.73 -21.37
C PHE A 102 12.02 -4.07 -22.36
N ARG A 103 10.98 -3.35 -21.92
CA ARG A 103 10.03 -2.69 -22.83
C ARG A 103 10.70 -1.61 -23.69
N PHE A 104 11.66 -0.86 -23.13
CA PHE A 104 12.41 0.16 -23.87
C PHE A 104 13.31 -0.45 -24.96
N ARG A 105 13.83 -1.66 -24.71
CA ARG A 105 14.73 -2.37 -25.64
C ARG A 105 13.99 -3.18 -26.71
N ALA A 106 12.71 -3.49 -26.50
CA ALA A 106 11.95 -4.41 -27.33
C ALA A 106 11.31 -3.72 -28.56
N ARG A 107 11.38 -4.40 -29.72
CA ARG A 107 10.69 -3.99 -30.95
C ARG A 107 9.37 -4.73 -31.15
N ASN A 108 8.38 -4.04 -31.72
CA ASN A 108 7.10 -4.59 -32.19
C ASN A 108 6.41 -5.56 -31.21
N ARG A 109 6.45 -6.87 -31.49
CA ARG A 109 5.77 -7.91 -30.69
C ARG A 109 6.30 -7.99 -29.26
N GLY A 110 7.61 -7.81 -29.06
CA GLY A 110 8.20 -7.82 -27.72
C GLY A 110 7.70 -6.67 -26.86
N ARG A 111 7.52 -5.48 -27.45
CA ARG A 111 7.00 -4.30 -26.73
C ARG A 111 5.54 -4.49 -26.29
N LYS A 112 4.71 -5.16 -27.11
CA LYS A 112 3.33 -5.53 -26.73
C LYS A 112 3.31 -6.54 -25.58
N PHE A 113 4.17 -7.56 -25.64
CA PHE A 113 4.33 -8.53 -24.56
C PHE A 113 4.74 -7.84 -23.24
N TRP A 114 5.80 -7.02 -23.25
CA TRP A 114 6.25 -6.33 -22.03
C TRP A 114 5.24 -5.29 -21.52
N THR A 115 4.45 -4.68 -22.40
CA THR A 115 3.32 -3.82 -21.99
C THR A 115 2.26 -4.60 -21.20
N GLN A 116 1.94 -5.82 -21.65
CA GLN A 116 1.02 -6.71 -20.93
C GLN A 116 1.63 -7.22 -19.63
N MET A 117 2.92 -7.57 -19.61
CA MET A 117 3.61 -8.02 -18.41
C MET A 117 3.75 -6.91 -17.36
N PHE A 118 3.99 -5.66 -17.76
CA PHE A 118 4.02 -4.50 -16.84
C PHE A 118 2.66 -4.31 -16.15
N THR A 119 1.58 -4.37 -16.94
CA THR A 119 0.21 -4.29 -16.41
C THR A 119 -0.10 -5.47 -15.49
N GLY A 120 0.15 -6.69 -15.98
CA GLY A 120 -0.14 -7.94 -15.27
C GLY A 120 0.64 -8.06 -13.97
N GLY A 121 1.94 -7.72 -13.98
CA GLY A 121 2.78 -7.69 -12.78
C GLY A 121 2.30 -6.67 -11.75
N SER A 122 1.89 -5.48 -12.20
CA SER A 122 1.36 -4.44 -11.31
C SER A 122 0.02 -4.84 -10.67
N ILE A 123 -0.91 -5.38 -11.46
CA ILE A 123 -2.19 -5.89 -10.94
C ILE A 123 -1.96 -7.07 -9.99
N LEU A 124 -1.11 -8.04 -10.37
CA LEU A 124 -0.81 -9.21 -9.55
C LEU A 124 -0.23 -8.81 -8.20
N THR A 125 0.71 -7.87 -8.21
CA THR A 125 1.32 -7.33 -6.98
C THR A 125 0.26 -6.64 -6.11
N ALA A 126 -0.58 -5.78 -6.69
CA ALA A 126 -1.64 -5.08 -5.96
C ALA A 126 -2.67 -6.04 -5.35
N VAL A 127 -3.11 -7.05 -6.11
CA VAL A 127 -4.02 -8.10 -5.62
C VAL A 127 -3.37 -8.88 -4.49
N ALA A 128 -2.11 -9.31 -4.67
CA ALA A 128 -1.37 -10.06 -3.66
C ALA A 128 -1.20 -9.27 -2.36
N GLN A 129 -0.89 -7.97 -2.44
CA GLN A 129 -0.82 -7.10 -1.26
C GLN A 129 -2.17 -6.97 -0.55
N GLY A 130 -3.26 -6.89 -1.28
CA GLY A 130 -4.59 -6.83 -0.68
C GLY A 130 -5.04 -8.15 -0.07
N LEU A 131 -4.61 -9.28 -0.63
CA LEU A 131 -4.78 -10.61 -0.01
C LEU A 131 -3.97 -10.73 1.29
N ILE A 132 -2.72 -10.23 1.31
CA ILE A 132 -1.89 -10.14 2.51
C ILE A 132 -2.59 -9.28 3.57
N LEU A 133 -3.07 -8.09 3.20
CA LEU A 133 -3.76 -7.18 4.12
C LEU A 133 -5.08 -7.76 4.63
N GLY A 134 -5.90 -8.36 3.75
CA GLY A 134 -7.13 -9.03 4.14
C GLY A 134 -6.87 -10.21 5.07
N GLY A 135 -5.85 -11.02 4.75
CA GLY A 135 -5.37 -12.14 5.58
C GLY A 135 -4.87 -11.69 6.95
N PHE A 136 -4.19 -10.54 7.00
CA PHE A 136 -3.80 -9.91 8.25
C PHE A 136 -5.03 -9.47 9.07
N ILE A 137 -5.97 -8.74 8.47
CA ILE A 137 -7.15 -8.22 9.18
C ILE A 137 -8.03 -9.34 9.74
N GLN A 138 -8.26 -10.38 8.94
CA GLN A 138 -9.06 -11.53 9.37
C GLN A 138 -8.39 -12.34 10.49
N GLY A 139 -7.07 -12.25 10.61
CA GLY A 139 -6.25 -13.02 11.53
C GLY A 139 -5.85 -14.38 10.95
N VAL A 140 -4.81 -14.95 11.55
CA VAL A 140 -4.29 -16.27 11.16
C VAL A 140 -4.43 -17.24 12.34
N THR A 141 -4.59 -18.53 12.03
CA THR A 141 -4.71 -19.57 13.05
C THR A 141 -3.34 -19.80 13.70
N VAL A 142 -3.25 -19.50 15.00
CA VAL A 142 -2.02 -19.65 15.79
C VAL A 142 -2.25 -20.66 16.91
N ARG A 143 -1.30 -21.59 17.08
CA ARG A 143 -1.24 -22.52 18.20
C ARG A 143 0.21 -22.58 18.70
N ASP A 144 0.42 -22.37 19.99
CA ASP A 144 1.75 -22.39 20.62
C ASP A 144 2.75 -21.46 19.89
N ASP A 145 2.32 -20.24 19.57
CA ASP A 145 3.08 -19.21 18.83
C ASP A 145 3.57 -19.65 17.45
N ARG A 146 2.90 -20.64 16.85
CA ARG A 146 3.19 -21.16 15.50
C ARG A 146 1.94 -21.12 14.64
N PHE A 147 2.15 -20.97 13.34
CA PHE A 147 1.08 -21.10 12.37
C PHE A 147 0.51 -22.53 12.38
N ALA A 148 -0.81 -22.63 12.47
CA ALA A 148 -1.54 -23.89 12.54
C ALA A 148 -2.74 -23.94 11.58
N GLY A 149 -2.81 -23.00 10.63
CA GLY A 149 -3.87 -22.93 9.63
C GLY A 149 -3.59 -23.73 8.35
N GLY A 150 -4.55 -23.71 7.44
CA GLY A 150 -4.43 -24.28 6.11
C GLY A 150 -3.71 -23.35 5.12
N PRO A 151 -3.16 -23.90 4.01
CA PRO A 151 -2.41 -23.13 3.03
C PRO A 151 -3.26 -22.12 2.22
N PHE A 152 -4.59 -22.21 2.29
CA PHE A 152 -5.53 -21.35 1.57
C PHE A 152 -6.47 -20.56 2.51
N ASP A 153 -6.21 -20.53 3.81
CA ASP A 153 -7.06 -19.80 4.78
C ASP A 153 -7.10 -18.28 4.50
N TRP A 154 -6.10 -17.75 3.79
CA TRP A 154 -6.05 -16.37 3.30
C TRP A 154 -7.00 -16.09 2.13
N LEU A 155 -7.54 -17.11 1.45
CA LEU A 155 -8.40 -16.96 0.28
C LEU A 155 -9.87 -17.00 0.70
N THR A 156 -10.42 -15.84 1.05
CA THR A 156 -11.82 -15.70 1.48
C THR A 156 -12.51 -14.61 0.65
N PRO A 157 -13.86 -14.59 0.58
CA PRO A 157 -14.58 -13.49 -0.04
C PRO A 157 -14.21 -12.12 0.56
N TYR A 158 -13.89 -12.10 1.86
CA TYR A 158 -13.43 -10.90 2.55
C TYR A 158 -12.06 -10.43 2.05
N THR A 159 -11.06 -11.33 1.96
CA THR A 159 -9.74 -10.94 1.46
C THR A 159 -9.76 -10.52 -0.01
N LEU A 160 -10.64 -11.12 -0.82
CA LEU A 160 -10.87 -10.69 -2.21
C LEU A 160 -11.48 -9.28 -2.29
N LEU A 161 -12.41 -8.94 -1.37
CA LEU A 161 -12.96 -7.59 -1.28
C LEU A 161 -11.88 -6.56 -0.91
N VAL A 162 -11.01 -6.89 0.06
CA VAL A 162 -9.87 -6.05 0.43
C VAL A 162 -8.89 -5.91 -0.74
N ALA A 163 -8.62 -6.99 -1.49
CA ALA A 163 -7.80 -6.95 -2.68
C ALA A 163 -8.36 -6.07 -3.79
N ALA A 164 -9.65 -6.15 -4.07
CA ALA A 164 -10.31 -5.25 -5.00
C ALA A 164 -10.21 -3.78 -4.55
N GLY A 165 -10.41 -3.53 -3.25
CA GLY A 165 -10.25 -2.21 -2.64
C GLY A 165 -8.84 -1.64 -2.82
N LEU A 166 -7.80 -2.46 -2.60
CA LEU A 166 -6.42 -2.03 -2.73
C LEU A 166 -6.03 -1.76 -4.19
N VAL A 167 -6.48 -2.60 -5.14
CA VAL A 167 -6.28 -2.35 -6.58
C VAL A 167 -6.91 -1.02 -7.00
N ALA A 168 -8.14 -0.74 -6.57
CA ALA A 168 -8.79 0.55 -6.83
C ALA A 168 -8.05 1.71 -6.16
N GLY A 169 -7.54 1.50 -4.95
CA GLY A 169 -6.72 2.46 -4.22
C GLY A 169 -5.43 2.82 -4.95
N TYR A 170 -4.70 1.83 -5.44
CA TYR A 170 -3.49 2.05 -6.23
C TYR A 170 -3.81 2.70 -7.58
N ALA A 171 -4.90 2.31 -8.24
CA ALA A 171 -5.36 3.02 -9.43
C ALA A 171 -5.70 4.50 -9.15
N LEU A 172 -6.23 4.82 -7.95
CA LEU A 172 -6.44 6.21 -7.52
C LEU A 172 -5.11 6.95 -7.32
N LEU A 173 -4.15 6.35 -6.60
CA LEU A 173 -2.81 6.93 -6.40
C LEU A 173 -2.08 7.17 -7.73
N GLY A 174 -2.07 6.18 -8.62
CA GLY A 174 -1.46 6.28 -9.95
C GLY A 174 -2.15 7.32 -10.83
N GLY A 175 -3.48 7.38 -10.83
CA GLY A 175 -4.21 8.41 -11.58
C GLY A 175 -3.88 9.82 -11.09
N ALA A 176 -3.87 10.01 -9.77
CA ALA A 176 -3.56 11.30 -9.16
C ALA A 176 -2.09 11.70 -9.34
N TRP A 177 -1.16 10.73 -9.31
CA TRP A 177 0.25 10.93 -9.64
C TRP A 177 0.43 11.38 -11.09
N LEU A 178 -0.27 10.75 -12.05
CA LEU A 178 -0.24 11.17 -13.44
C LEU A 178 -0.80 12.58 -13.60
N MET A 179 -1.89 12.96 -12.92
CA MET A 179 -2.37 14.35 -12.92
C MET A 179 -1.32 15.37 -12.47
N LEU A 180 -0.49 14.99 -11.49
CA LEU A 180 0.61 15.81 -10.98
C LEU A 180 1.75 15.93 -12.01
N LYS A 181 2.11 14.83 -12.67
CA LYS A 181 3.32 14.73 -13.51
C LYS A 181 3.09 15.02 -15.00
N THR A 182 1.87 14.93 -15.51
CA THR A 182 1.59 15.05 -16.95
C THR A 182 0.85 16.35 -17.31
N LYS A 183 0.75 16.62 -18.62
CA LYS A 183 0.05 17.76 -19.22
C LYS A 183 -0.95 17.30 -20.30
N ASP A 184 -1.72 18.26 -20.81
CA ASP A 184 -2.54 18.14 -22.02
C ASP A 184 -3.49 16.93 -22.02
N ASN A 185 -3.50 16.15 -23.10
CA ASN A 185 -4.43 15.03 -23.29
C ASN A 185 -4.28 13.96 -22.19
N LEU A 186 -3.03 13.62 -21.83
CA LEU A 186 -2.75 12.63 -20.80
C LEU A 186 -3.17 13.11 -19.41
N HIS A 187 -3.10 14.42 -19.15
CA HIS A 187 -3.66 15.00 -17.92
C HIS A 187 -5.20 14.88 -17.89
N GLY A 188 -5.86 15.12 -19.03
CA GLY A 188 -7.32 14.94 -19.18
C GLY A 188 -7.76 13.49 -18.93
N ASP A 189 -7.03 12.53 -19.46
CA ASP A 189 -7.29 11.10 -19.23
C ASP A 189 -6.99 10.69 -17.78
N ALA A 190 -5.87 11.16 -17.21
CA ALA A 190 -5.52 10.95 -15.80
C ALA A 190 -6.58 11.51 -14.84
N LYS A 191 -7.18 12.66 -15.15
CA LYS A 191 -8.33 13.21 -14.43
C LYS A 191 -9.51 12.25 -14.44
N ARG A 192 -9.85 11.70 -15.61
CA ARG A 192 -10.97 10.75 -15.74
C ARG A 192 -10.69 9.48 -14.92
N TRP A 193 -9.48 8.93 -15.02
CA TRP A 193 -9.07 7.74 -14.25
C TRP A 193 -9.13 8.00 -12.75
N THR A 194 -8.63 9.15 -12.29
CA THR A 194 -8.68 9.56 -10.88
C THR A 194 -10.10 9.63 -10.35
N LEU A 195 -11.04 10.19 -11.11
CA LEU A 195 -12.45 10.29 -10.70
C LEU A 195 -13.14 8.93 -10.65
N ILE A 196 -12.88 8.04 -11.62
CA ILE A 196 -13.44 6.68 -11.64
C ILE A 196 -12.87 5.87 -10.48
N SER A 197 -11.55 5.86 -10.31
CA SER A 197 -10.90 5.14 -9.22
C SER A 197 -11.30 5.69 -7.86
N GLY A 198 -11.46 7.02 -7.71
CA GLY A 198 -11.98 7.64 -6.49
C GLY A 198 -13.39 7.17 -6.12
N ALA A 199 -14.27 7.00 -7.12
CA ALA A 199 -15.61 6.46 -6.90
C ALA A 199 -15.56 4.98 -6.48
N LEU A 200 -14.73 4.17 -7.15
CA LEU A 200 -14.52 2.77 -6.78
C LEU A 200 -13.96 2.64 -5.36
N VAL A 201 -12.95 3.44 -5.01
CA VAL A 201 -12.38 3.49 -3.65
C VAL A 201 -13.44 3.87 -2.62
N THR A 202 -14.30 4.85 -2.92
CA THR A 202 -15.38 5.24 -2.00
C THR A 202 -16.30 4.07 -1.67
N VAL A 203 -16.77 3.35 -2.71
CA VAL A 203 -17.67 2.21 -2.54
C VAL A 203 -16.96 1.04 -1.85
N LEU A 204 -15.76 0.68 -2.31
CA LEU A 204 -15.02 -0.46 -1.79
C LEU A 204 -14.51 -0.23 -0.37
N LEU A 205 -14.05 0.98 -0.04
CA LEU A 205 -13.63 1.32 1.32
C LEU A 205 -14.82 1.27 2.29
N ALA A 206 -15.99 1.77 1.89
CA ALA A 206 -17.20 1.64 2.68
C ALA A 206 -17.59 0.17 2.86
N ALA A 207 -17.57 -0.62 1.78
CA ALA A 207 -17.86 -2.05 1.82
C ALA A 207 -16.89 -2.82 2.74
N VAL A 208 -15.58 -2.59 2.63
CA VAL A 208 -14.56 -3.19 3.50
C VAL A 208 -14.77 -2.76 4.95
N SER A 209 -15.04 -1.49 5.21
CA SER A 209 -15.25 -0.98 6.58
C SER A 209 -16.46 -1.65 7.23
N VAL A 210 -17.59 -1.71 6.52
CA VAL A 210 -18.80 -2.39 6.99
C VAL A 210 -18.55 -3.88 7.18
N ALA A 211 -17.96 -4.55 6.20
CA ALA A 211 -17.65 -5.98 6.29
C ALA A 211 -16.72 -6.28 7.48
N THR A 212 -15.72 -5.43 7.74
CA THR A 212 -14.79 -5.60 8.86
C THR A 212 -15.52 -5.51 10.20
N LEU A 213 -16.42 -4.53 10.37
CA LEU A 213 -17.20 -4.37 11.60
C LEU A 213 -18.18 -5.54 11.81
N LEU A 214 -18.76 -6.08 10.73
CA LEU A 214 -19.72 -7.19 10.82
C LEU A 214 -19.05 -8.56 11.06
N ILE A 215 -17.90 -8.80 10.41
CA ILE A 215 -17.24 -10.12 10.43
C ILE A 215 -16.30 -10.24 11.63
N HIS A 216 -15.77 -9.14 12.17
CA HIS A 216 -14.78 -9.15 13.25
C HIS A 216 -15.30 -8.42 14.51
N PRO A 217 -16.00 -9.11 15.42
CA PRO A 217 -16.56 -8.51 16.63
C PRO A 217 -15.53 -7.80 17.52
N ARG A 218 -14.29 -8.29 17.56
CA ARG A 218 -13.20 -7.65 18.32
C ARG A 218 -12.84 -6.27 17.76
N ILE A 219 -12.88 -6.11 16.43
CA ILE A 219 -12.70 -4.80 15.79
C ILE A 219 -13.93 -3.94 16.05
N ALA A 220 -15.14 -4.47 15.89
CA ALA A 220 -16.36 -3.73 16.20
C ALA A 220 -16.33 -3.13 17.61
N HIS A 221 -16.00 -3.94 18.61
CA HIS A 221 -15.89 -3.50 20.00
C HIS A 221 -14.77 -2.45 20.21
N ARG A 222 -13.62 -2.60 19.53
CA ARG A 222 -12.55 -1.57 19.52
C ARG A 222 -13.03 -0.22 18.99
N TRP A 223 -13.99 -0.24 18.07
CA TRP A 223 -14.60 0.95 17.48
C TRP A 223 -15.88 1.40 18.21
N GLY A 224 -16.17 0.84 19.39
CA GLY A 224 -17.34 1.23 20.20
C GLY A 224 -18.67 0.63 19.73
N PHE A 225 -18.65 -0.39 18.86
CA PHE A 225 -19.84 -1.12 18.43
C PHE A 225 -19.95 -2.46 19.14
N ASP A 226 -21.03 -2.68 19.89
CA ASP A 226 -21.42 -4.00 20.37
C ASP A 226 -22.62 -4.53 19.60
N LEU A 227 -22.31 -5.27 18.54
CA LEU A 227 -23.28 -5.92 17.65
C LEU A 227 -23.78 -7.26 18.21
N SER A 228 -23.22 -7.76 19.31
CA SER A 228 -23.50 -9.10 19.84
C SER A 228 -24.67 -9.15 20.82
N ALA A 229 -24.96 -8.05 21.52
CA ALA A 229 -25.96 -7.97 22.58
C ALA A 229 -26.96 -6.80 22.40
N GLY A 230 -27.51 -6.65 21.18
CA GLY A 230 -28.59 -5.68 20.93
C GLY A 230 -28.18 -4.38 20.22
N SER A 231 -27.01 -4.35 19.56
CA SER A 231 -26.51 -3.19 18.79
C SER A 231 -26.41 -1.92 19.64
N SER A 232 -25.61 -1.96 20.71
CA SER A 232 -25.29 -0.76 21.48
C SER A 232 -24.06 -0.05 20.92
N VAL A 233 -24.02 1.27 21.06
CA VAL A 233 -22.91 2.11 20.58
C VAL A 233 -22.35 2.88 21.77
N ASP A 234 -21.09 2.63 22.10
CA ASP A 234 -20.33 3.43 23.06
C ASP A 234 -19.74 4.67 22.35
N PHE A 235 -20.45 5.77 22.47
CA PHE A 235 -20.03 7.05 21.92
C PHE A 235 -18.73 7.58 22.53
N GLY A 236 -18.37 7.18 23.76
CA GLY A 236 -17.12 7.60 24.40
C GLY A 236 -15.89 7.05 23.68
N THR A 237 -15.96 5.78 23.27
CA THR A 237 -14.91 5.12 22.47
C THR A 237 -14.98 5.51 20.99
N LEU A 238 -16.18 5.62 20.41
CA LEU A 238 -16.36 5.91 19.00
C LEU A 238 -15.98 7.35 18.62
N ALA A 239 -16.37 8.36 19.42
CA ALA A 239 -16.20 9.78 19.10
C ALA A 239 -14.76 10.19 18.72
N PRO A 240 -13.70 9.84 19.50
CA PRO A 240 -12.33 10.18 19.11
C PRO A 240 -11.87 9.43 17.85
N LEU A 241 -12.37 8.20 17.62
CA LEU A 241 -12.00 7.39 16.46
C LEU A 241 -12.65 7.86 15.17
N LEU A 242 -13.79 8.56 15.22
CA LEU A 242 -14.47 9.13 14.05
C LEU A 242 -13.62 10.15 13.28
N LEU A 243 -12.58 10.72 13.91
CA LEU A 243 -11.61 11.57 13.22
C LEU A 243 -10.88 10.83 12.09
N ILE A 244 -10.66 9.51 12.24
CA ILE A 244 -9.98 8.69 11.24
C ILE A 244 -10.81 8.56 9.94
N PRO A 245 -12.07 8.08 9.94
CA PRO A 245 -12.88 8.05 8.73
C PRO A 245 -13.22 9.47 8.24
N ALA A 246 -13.39 10.46 9.12
CA ALA A 246 -13.57 11.85 8.70
C ALA A 246 -12.39 12.37 7.88
N LEU A 247 -11.15 12.04 8.27
CA LEU A 247 -9.94 12.35 7.50
C LEU A 247 -10.00 11.71 6.10
N GLY A 248 -10.43 10.45 6.00
CA GLY A 248 -10.61 9.75 4.73
C GLY A 248 -11.65 10.42 3.83
N LEU A 249 -12.78 10.85 4.40
CA LEU A 249 -13.83 11.59 3.68
C LEU A 249 -13.32 12.95 3.18
N VAL A 250 -12.52 13.67 3.98
CA VAL A 250 -11.86 14.91 3.55
C VAL A 250 -10.90 14.63 2.39
N GLY A 251 -10.11 13.56 2.46
CA GLY A 251 -9.24 13.13 1.37
C GLY A 251 -10.00 12.83 0.07
N LEU A 252 -11.10 12.07 0.15
CA LEU A 252 -11.97 11.79 -1.00
C LEU A 252 -12.61 13.07 -1.56
N GLY A 253 -13.09 13.96 -0.68
CA GLY A 253 -13.63 15.26 -1.07
C GLY A 253 -12.60 16.10 -1.83
N LEU A 254 -11.36 16.13 -1.35
CA LEU A 254 -10.25 16.81 -2.00
C LEU A 254 -9.96 16.23 -3.38
N VAL A 255 -9.93 14.89 -3.51
CA VAL A 255 -9.79 14.20 -4.80
C VAL A 255 -10.89 14.65 -5.76
N PHE A 256 -12.16 14.50 -5.41
CA PHE A 256 -13.27 14.78 -6.32
C PHE A 256 -13.36 16.25 -6.71
N VAL A 257 -13.24 17.16 -5.75
CA VAL A 257 -13.34 18.60 -6.01
C VAL A 257 -12.17 19.08 -6.85
N MET A 258 -10.94 18.71 -6.48
CA MET A 258 -9.75 19.25 -7.13
C MET A 258 -9.46 18.57 -8.47
N ALA A 259 -9.78 17.28 -8.63
CA ALA A 259 -9.68 16.62 -9.92
C ALA A 259 -10.70 17.22 -10.91
N ARG A 260 -11.95 17.50 -10.49
CA ARG A 260 -12.95 18.18 -11.32
C ARG A 260 -12.49 19.57 -11.77
N LYS A 261 -11.83 20.31 -10.88
CA LYS A 261 -11.21 21.61 -11.18
C LYS A 261 -9.97 21.52 -12.08
N GLY A 262 -9.45 20.33 -12.38
CA GLY A 262 -8.24 20.15 -13.19
C GLY A 262 -6.96 20.56 -12.46
N SER A 263 -6.95 20.52 -11.12
CA SER A 263 -5.74 20.81 -10.35
C SER A 263 -4.72 19.69 -10.53
N HIS A 264 -3.44 20.06 -10.67
CA HIS A 264 -2.35 19.10 -10.83
C HIS A 264 -2.01 18.33 -9.53
N GLY A 265 -1.72 19.02 -8.41
CA GLY A 265 -1.15 18.36 -7.22
C GLY A 265 -2.14 17.96 -6.14
N TRP A 266 -3.20 18.74 -5.91
CA TRP A 266 -4.14 18.50 -4.82
C TRP A 266 -4.87 17.14 -4.86
N PRO A 267 -5.23 16.56 -6.03
CA PRO A 267 -5.79 15.21 -6.05
C PRO A 267 -4.85 14.16 -5.47
N PHE A 268 -3.53 14.30 -5.68
CA PHE A 268 -2.54 13.38 -5.12
C PHE A 268 -2.49 13.48 -3.60
N VAL A 269 -2.46 14.71 -3.05
CA VAL A 269 -2.56 14.93 -1.60
C VAL A 269 -3.85 14.31 -1.03
N GLY A 270 -4.98 14.46 -1.71
CA GLY A 270 -6.23 13.83 -1.31
C GLY A 270 -6.14 12.31 -1.26
N ALA A 271 -5.55 11.68 -2.28
CA ALA A 271 -5.34 10.24 -2.31
C ALA A 271 -4.41 9.76 -1.17
N LEU A 272 -3.32 10.49 -0.89
CA LEU A 272 -2.44 10.21 0.25
C LEU A 272 -3.19 10.26 1.58
N VAL A 273 -4.08 11.25 1.76
CA VAL A 273 -4.89 11.39 2.97
C VAL A 273 -5.87 10.22 3.13
N VAL A 274 -6.46 9.72 2.04
CA VAL A 274 -7.31 8.52 2.06
C VAL A 274 -6.53 7.29 2.53
N PHE A 275 -5.33 7.07 1.98
CA PHE A 275 -4.46 5.96 2.39
C PHE A 275 -4.01 6.07 3.85
N LEU A 276 -3.63 7.28 4.28
CA LEU A 276 -3.28 7.56 5.67
C LEU A 276 -4.45 7.27 6.61
N SER A 277 -5.67 7.66 6.26
CA SER A 277 -6.87 7.35 7.03
C SER A 277 -7.09 5.84 7.16
N GLY A 278 -7.01 5.08 6.05
CA GLY A 278 -7.12 3.62 6.08
C GLY A 278 -6.05 2.98 6.97
N TYR A 279 -4.79 3.44 6.85
CA TYR A 279 -3.67 2.95 7.64
C TYR A 279 -3.82 3.25 9.14
N LEU A 280 -4.25 4.46 9.50
CA LEU A 280 -4.56 4.83 10.88
C LEU A 280 -5.73 4.00 11.43
N GLY A 281 -6.72 3.66 10.60
CA GLY A 281 -7.81 2.76 10.97
C GLY A 281 -7.31 1.36 11.32
N LEU A 282 -6.36 0.82 10.55
CA LEU A 282 -5.68 -0.43 10.88
C LEU A 282 -4.90 -0.32 12.18
N ALA A 283 -4.11 0.75 12.35
CA ALA A 283 -3.33 0.97 13.57
C ALA A 283 -4.22 1.03 14.81
N ALA A 284 -5.33 1.75 14.76
CA ALA A 284 -6.31 1.82 15.85
C ALA A 284 -6.97 0.46 16.14
N SER A 285 -7.21 -0.32 15.10
CA SER A 285 -7.84 -1.65 15.21
C SER A 285 -6.90 -2.68 15.84
N PHE A 286 -5.61 -2.65 15.50
CA PHE A 286 -4.68 -3.73 15.84
C PHE A 286 -3.67 -3.40 16.93
N THR A 287 -3.38 -2.14 17.26
CA THR A 287 -2.42 -1.84 18.34
C THR A 287 -2.85 -2.53 19.65
N PRO A 288 -1.97 -3.22 20.40
CA PRO A 288 -0.51 -3.41 20.21
C PRO A 288 -0.11 -4.73 19.53
N TYR A 289 -0.99 -5.37 18.76
CA TYR A 289 -0.77 -6.65 18.09
C TYR A 289 0.03 -6.52 16.80
N VAL A 290 1.10 -7.32 16.67
CA VAL A 290 1.86 -7.49 15.42
C VAL A 290 1.36 -8.71 14.66
N VAL A 291 0.94 -9.76 15.38
CA VAL A 291 0.10 -10.82 14.81
C VAL A 291 -1.31 -10.60 15.36
N PRO A 292 -2.26 -10.19 14.51
CA PRO A 292 -3.62 -9.88 14.95
C PRO A 292 -4.21 -10.99 15.82
N TYR A 293 -4.75 -10.59 16.96
CA TYR A 293 -5.45 -11.44 17.92
C TYR A 293 -4.60 -12.48 18.68
N ALA A 294 -3.30 -12.60 18.37
CA ALA A 294 -2.42 -13.62 18.95
C ALA A 294 -1.23 -13.00 19.69
N LEU A 295 -0.37 -12.24 19.01
CA LEU A 295 0.91 -11.77 19.56
C LEU A 295 1.02 -10.26 19.54
N ASN A 296 1.29 -9.68 20.72
CA ASN A 296 1.66 -8.27 20.83
C ASN A 296 3.13 -8.03 20.47
N PHE A 297 3.48 -6.78 20.17
CA PHE A 297 4.84 -6.44 19.73
C PHE A 297 5.92 -6.82 20.76
N ARG A 298 5.63 -6.80 22.06
CA ARG A 298 6.62 -7.18 23.10
C ARG A 298 6.80 -8.69 23.18
N GLN A 299 5.75 -9.46 22.99
CA GLN A 299 5.79 -10.92 22.96
C GLN A 299 6.53 -11.46 21.73
N ALA A 300 6.38 -10.78 20.60
CA ALA A 300 7.00 -11.21 19.35
C ALA A 300 8.44 -10.71 19.17
N ALA A 301 8.92 -9.81 20.04
CA ALA A 301 10.19 -9.11 19.88
C ALA A 301 11.41 -10.00 20.06
N ALA A 302 12.46 -9.69 19.31
CA ALA A 302 13.80 -10.23 19.56
C ALA A 302 14.37 -9.71 20.90
N PRO A 303 15.41 -10.37 21.45
CA PRO A 303 16.08 -9.89 22.66
C PRO A 303 16.65 -8.47 22.52
N ASP A 304 16.62 -7.70 23.61
CA ASP A 304 16.98 -6.27 23.62
C ASP A 304 18.40 -5.98 23.10
N ASN A 305 19.37 -6.88 23.32
CA ASN A 305 20.73 -6.72 22.81
C ASN A 305 20.77 -6.73 21.27
N ALA A 306 19.98 -7.61 20.63
CA ALA A 306 19.87 -7.65 19.17
C ALA A 306 19.14 -6.41 18.64
N LEU A 307 18.01 -6.04 19.26
CA LEU A 307 17.25 -4.84 18.87
C LEU A 307 18.09 -3.56 18.99
N GLY A 308 18.86 -3.44 20.07
CA GLY A 308 19.75 -2.30 20.31
C GLY A 308 20.87 -2.21 19.29
N LEU A 309 21.54 -3.33 18.99
CA LEU A 309 22.61 -3.38 17.98
C LEU A 309 22.11 -2.95 16.60
N MET A 310 20.98 -3.50 16.16
CA MET A 310 20.39 -3.15 14.86
C MET A 310 19.92 -1.70 14.83
N LEU A 311 19.37 -1.19 15.94
CA LEU A 311 18.89 0.19 16.03
C LEU A 311 20.02 1.20 15.84
N VAL A 312 21.24 0.91 16.32
CA VAL A 312 22.42 1.76 16.07
C VAL A 312 22.71 1.87 14.58
N GLY A 313 22.68 0.76 13.85
CA GLY A 313 22.85 0.75 12.39
C GLY A 313 21.73 1.51 11.68
N THR A 314 20.47 1.25 12.05
CA THR A 314 19.30 1.92 11.48
C THR A 314 19.31 3.42 11.75
N ALA A 315 19.75 3.88 12.92
CA ALA A 315 19.82 5.29 13.27
C ALA A 315 20.78 6.09 12.39
N VAL A 316 21.76 5.44 11.77
CA VAL A 316 22.70 6.07 10.82
C VAL A 316 22.19 5.91 9.38
N ILE A 317 21.81 4.70 9.00
CA ILE A 317 21.47 4.37 7.61
C ILE A 317 20.11 4.96 7.20
N LEU A 318 19.10 4.90 8.07
CA LEU A 318 17.75 5.33 7.71
C LEU A 318 17.67 6.84 7.40
N PRO A 319 18.29 7.75 8.19
CA PRO A 319 18.35 9.17 7.81
C PRO A 319 19.05 9.41 6.47
N LEU A 320 20.13 8.67 6.18
CA LEU A 320 20.84 8.78 4.89
C LEU A 320 19.94 8.36 3.73
N ILE A 321 19.20 7.25 3.87
CA ILE A 321 18.22 6.81 2.89
C ILE A 321 17.14 7.87 2.69
N LEU A 322 16.58 8.42 3.77
CA LEU A 322 15.54 9.46 3.69
C LEU A 322 16.04 10.74 3.00
N ILE A 323 17.27 11.17 3.29
CA ILE A 323 17.89 12.34 2.64
C ILE A 323 18.07 12.05 1.15
N TYR A 324 18.61 10.89 0.80
CA TYR A 324 18.81 10.49 -0.59
C TYR A 324 17.48 10.39 -1.36
N SER A 325 16.47 9.72 -0.79
CA SER A 325 15.13 9.65 -1.39
C SER A 325 14.54 11.05 -1.56
N GLY A 326 14.59 11.90 -0.54
CA GLY A 326 14.12 13.28 -0.61
C GLY A 326 14.82 14.09 -1.71
N TRP A 327 16.14 13.90 -1.86
CA TRP A 327 16.92 14.52 -2.94
C TRP A 327 16.47 14.04 -4.32
N VAL A 328 16.28 12.74 -4.53
CA VAL A 328 15.78 12.19 -5.82
C VAL A 328 14.42 12.79 -6.18
N TYR A 329 13.46 12.82 -5.24
CA TYR A 329 12.15 13.43 -5.49
C TYR A 329 12.24 14.93 -5.77
N TRP A 330 13.19 15.64 -5.15
CA TRP A 330 13.43 17.06 -5.40
C TRP A 330 14.02 17.32 -6.80
N VAL A 331 15.01 16.52 -7.22
CA VAL A 331 15.62 16.62 -8.56
C VAL A 331 14.59 16.33 -9.65
N PHE A 332 13.77 15.28 -9.48
CA PHE A 332 12.77 14.86 -10.47
C PHE A 332 11.36 15.43 -10.22
N ARG A 333 11.26 16.58 -9.54
CA ARG A 333 9.96 17.19 -9.21
C ARG A 333 9.19 17.73 -10.42
N GLY A 334 9.87 18.02 -11.53
CA GLY A 334 9.29 18.56 -12.76
C GLY A 334 8.20 17.67 -13.38
N LYS A 335 7.45 18.27 -14.31
CA LYS A 335 6.51 17.53 -15.16
C LYS A 335 7.27 16.81 -16.27
N VAL A 336 6.75 15.65 -16.68
CA VAL A 336 7.30 14.84 -17.77
C VAL A 336 6.50 15.13 -19.04
N ASP A 337 7.22 15.46 -20.09
CA ASP A 337 6.73 15.72 -21.44
C ASP A 337 7.22 14.64 -22.43
N GLU A 338 6.65 14.59 -23.63
CA GLU A 338 7.04 13.61 -24.67
C GLU A 338 8.53 13.71 -25.05
N GLU A 339 9.10 14.91 -25.02
CA GLU A 339 10.52 15.19 -25.31
C GLU A 339 11.49 14.85 -24.16
N SER A 340 10.97 14.55 -22.97
CA SER A 340 11.78 14.34 -21.76
C SER A 340 12.09 12.88 -21.45
N GLY A 341 11.74 11.96 -22.36
CA GLY A 341 12.08 10.54 -22.24
C GLY A 341 13.57 10.28 -22.48
N TYR A 342 14.11 9.25 -21.83
CA TYR A 342 15.47 8.76 -22.09
C TYR A 342 15.59 8.29 -23.54
N HIS A 343 16.10 9.16 -24.42
CA HIS A 343 16.48 8.82 -25.78
C HIS A 343 17.88 8.22 -25.79
N HIS A 344 17.97 6.89 -25.70
CA HIS A 344 19.15 6.14 -26.15
C HIS A 344 18.75 4.96 -27.02
#